data_AF-A0A377A7V8-F1
#
_entry.id   AF-A0A377A7V8-F1
#
_cell.length_a   1.000
_cell.length_b   1.000
_cell.length_c   1.000
_cell.angle_alpha   90.00
_cell.angle_beta   90.00
_cell.angle_gamma   90.00
#
_symmetry.space_group_name_H-M   'P 1'
#
loop_
_entity.id
_entity.type
_entity.pdbx_description
1 polymer ?
#
loop_
_entity_poly.entity_id
_entity_poly.type
_entity_poly.pdbx_seq_one_letter_code
_entity_poly.pdbx_strand_id
1 'polypeptide(L)'
;MVDEQAVFDEKMDVYIKCYNKLQIPVQSSLARYADWLKDFKQGPTGEERTVYGIYGISESNLAECEKGVKSAVALTPALQPIDGVAVSYIDAAVALGNTINEMDKYYTQENYKTMRLRKGKRCTRHS
;
A
#
# COMPACT_ATOMS: atom_id res chain seq x y z
N MET A 1 3.60 12.00 37.17
CA MET A 1 3.18 12.46 35.83
C MET A 1 4.22 11.94 34.86
N VAL A 2 3.82 11.30 33.76
CA VAL A 2 4.78 10.93 32.71
C VAL A 2 5.33 12.22 32.12
N ASP A 3 6.64 12.24 31.82
CA ASP A 3 7.29 13.38 31.18
C ASP A 3 6.69 13.61 29.79
N GLU A 4 6.24 14.83 29.51
CA GLU A 4 5.64 15.22 28.22
C GLU A 4 6.60 14.92 27.06
N GLN A 5 7.89 15.20 27.26
CA GLN A 5 8.90 14.93 26.25
C GLN A 5 9.00 13.43 25.94
N ALA A 6 8.92 12.56 26.96
CA ALA A 6 8.97 11.12 26.77
C ALA A 6 7.78 10.60 25.94
N VAL A 7 6.58 11.18 26.13
CA VAL A 7 5.41 10.84 25.32
C VAL A 7 5.58 11.28 23.87
N PHE A 8 6.13 12.48 23.64
CA PHE A 8 6.38 12.96 22.29
C PHE A 8 7.46 12.16 21.57
N ASP A 9 8.52 11.76 22.27
CA ASP A 9 9.56 10.90 21.72
C ASP A 9 9.00 9.52 21.32
N GLU A 10 8.14 8.93 22.17
CA GLU A 10 7.47 7.65 21.86
C GLU A 10 6.58 7.76 20.61
N LYS A 11 5.77 8.84 20.52
CA LYS A 11 4.94 9.11 19.33
C LYS A 11 5.80 9.22 18.07
N MET A 12 6.86 10.02 18.12
CA MET A 12 7.72 10.26 16.96
C MET A 12 8.49 9.00 16.52
N ASP A 13 8.97 8.18 17.46
CA ASP A 13 9.62 6.90 17.13
C ASP A 13 8.66 5.99 16.35
N VAL A 14 7.42 5.86 16.82
CA VAL A 14 6.40 5.06 16.13
C VAL A 14 6.12 5.61 14.73
N TYR A 15 5.94 6.92 14.58
CA TYR A 15 5.61 7.54 13.29
C TYR A 15 6.75 7.39 12.28
N ILE A 16 7.99 7.67 12.68
CA ILE A 16 9.17 7.55 11.82
C ILE A 16 9.39 6.08 11.43
N LYS A 17 9.25 5.16 12.38
CA LYS A 17 9.39 3.72 12.13
C LYS A 17 8.36 3.24 11.10
N CYS A 18 7.10 3.64 11.24
CA CYS A 18 6.06 3.27 10.28
C CYS A 18 6.34 3.85 8.89
N TYR A 19 6.73 5.12 8.82
CA TYR A 19 7.08 5.77 7.55
C TYR A 19 8.21 5.05 6.83
N ASN A 20 9.33 4.82 7.53
CA ASN A 20 10.50 4.14 6.96
C ASN A 20 10.19 2.71 6.53
N LYS A 21 9.33 2.01 7.29
CA LYS A 21 8.94 0.62 7.02
C LYS A 21 8.04 0.49 5.78
N LEU A 22 7.26 1.52 5.43
CA LEU A 22 6.30 1.46 4.32
C LEU A 22 6.75 2.21 3.06
N GLN A 23 7.52 3.29 3.18
CA GLN A 23 7.89 4.16 2.05
C GLN A 23 8.60 3.40 0.92
N ILE A 24 9.70 2.70 1.25
CA ILE A 24 10.52 2.01 0.24
C ILE A 24 9.73 0.89 -0.47
N PRO A 25 9.00 0.01 0.24
CA PRO A 25 8.14 -0.98 -0.40
C PRO A 25 7.10 -0.37 -1.35
N VAL A 26 6.39 0.69 -0.94
CA VAL A 26 5.42 1.39 -1.80
C VAL A 26 6.09 1.93 -3.06
N GLN A 27 7.21 2.64 -2.91
CA GLN A 27 7.93 3.22 -4.05
C GLN A 27 8.45 2.14 -5.00
N SER A 28 9.02 1.06 -4.47
CA SER A 28 9.54 -0.05 -5.27
C SER A 28 8.42 -0.76 -6.04
N SER A 29 7.26 -0.91 -5.40
CA SER A 29 6.06 -1.47 -6.00
C SER A 29 5.57 -0.63 -7.18
N LEU A 30 5.40 0.68 -6.99
CA LEU A 30 4.97 1.60 -8.04
C LEU A 30 5.99 1.71 -9.19
N ALA A 31 7.29 1.75 -8.87
CA ALA A 31 8.35 1.74 -9.87
C ALA A 31 8.30 0.48 -10.73
N ARG A 32 8.10 -0.69 -10.09
CA ARG A 32 7.95 -1.96 -10.79
C ARG A 32 6.75 -1.97 -11.72
N TYR A 33 5.63 -1.39 -11.28
CA TYR A 33 4.43 -1.30 -12.10
C TYR A 33 4.63 -0.37 -13.30
N ALA A 34 5.30 0.77 -13.11
CA ALA A 34 5.58 1.72 -14.18
C ALA A 34 6.56 1.18 -15.24
N ASP A 35 7.51 0.34 -14.84
CA ASP A 35 8.62 -0.16 -15.68
C ASP A 35 8.18 -0.82 -16.99
N TRP A 36 6.98 -1.42 -17.03
CA TRP A 36 6.47 -2.12 -18.22
C TRP A 36 5.26 -1.44 -18.87
N LEU A 37 4.85 -0.28 -18.37
CA LEU A 37 3.73 0.48 -18.92
C LEU A 37 4.23 1.56 -19.87
N LYS A 38 3.54 1.72 -21.01
CA LYS A 38 3.78 2.83 -21.93
C LYS A 38 3.34 4.16 -21.34
N ASP A 39 2.19 4.17 -20.66
CA ASP A 39 1.66 5.31 -19.91
C ASP A 39 1.11 4.81 -18.57
N PHE A 40 1.76 5.23 -17.49
CA PHE A 40 1.39 4.86 -16.13
C PHE A 40 -0.04 5.30 -15.75
N LYS A 41 -0.48 6.47 -16.23
CA LYS A 41 -1.82 7.00 -15.93
C LYS A 41 -2.91 6.24 -16.66
N GLN A 42 -2.61 5.80 -17.88
CA GLN A 42 -3.53 4.98 -18.67
C GLN A 42 -3.62 3.54 -18.13
N GLY A 43 -2.50 3.02 -17.63
CA GLY A 43 -2.41 1.63 -17.18
C GLY A 43 -2.22 0.63 -18.35
N PRO A 44 -2.34 -0.68 -18.06
CA PRO A 44 -2.12 -1.74 -19.04
C PRO A 44 -3.19 -1.74 -20.13
N THR A 45 -2.76 -1.91 -21.37
CA THR A 45 -3.59 -2.00 -22.58
C THR A 45 -3.92 -3.44 -22.98
N GLY A 46 -3.12 -4.40 -22.52
CA GLY A 46 -3.16 -5.81 -22.95
C GLY A 46 -2.31 -6.10 -24.18
N GLU A 47 -1.62 -5.09 -24.73
CA GLU A 47 -0.69 -5.20 -25.85
C GLU A 47 0.78 -5.20 -25.40
N GLU A 48 1.03 -5.17 -24.09
CA GLU A 48 2.37 -5.16 -23.53
C GLU A 48 3.15 -6.43 -23.91
N ARG A 49 4.38 -6.24 -24.41
CA ARG A 49 5.27 -7.35 -24.78
C ARG A 49 5.67 -8.20 -23.59
N THR A 50 5.76 -7.60 -22.41
CA THR A 50 6.12 -8.28 -21.17
C THR A 50 5.29 -7.68 -20.04
N VAL A 51 4.65 -8.57 -19.28
CA VAL A 51 3.84 -8.19 -18.11
C VAL A 51 4.60 -8.62 -16.87
N TYR A 52 5.13 -7.63 -16.18
CA TYR A 52 5.99 -7.79 -15.02
C TYR A 52 5.26 -7.76 -13.69
N GLY A 53 4.04 -7.20 -13.68
CA GLY A 53 3.20 -7.07 -12.50
C GLY A 53 3.65 -5.95 -11.58
N ILE A 54 3.50 -6.18 -10.29
CA ILE A 54 3.76 -5.23 -9.21
C ILE A 54 4.29 -6.00 -8.00
N TYR A 55 5.06 -5.37 -7.11
CA TYR A 55 5.50 -6.01 -5.87
C TYR A 55 4.46 -5.81 -4.77
N GLY A 56 4.07 -6.89 -4.10
CA GLY A 56 3.26 -6.82 -2.89
C GLY A 56 3.98 -6.12 -1.72
N ILE A 57 3.18 -5.68 -0.76
CA ILE A 57 3.61 -5.11 0.52
C ILE A 57 3.22 -6.09 1.62
N SER A 58 4.11 -6.30 2.58
CA SER A 58 3.85 -7.15 3.74
C SER A 58 2.57 -6.73 4.47
N GLU A 59 1.57 -7.61 4.50
CA GLU A 59 0.30 -7.39 5.20
C GLU A 59 0.53 -7.19 6.72
N SER A 60 1.51 -7.89 7.31
CA SER A 60 1.90 -7.70 8.72
C SER A 60 2.49 -6.31 8.96
N ASN A 61 3.30 -5.78 8.03
CA ASN A 61 3.84 -4.43 8.16
C ASN A 61 2.73 -3.37 8.14
N LEU A 62 1.72 -3.52 7.27
CA LEU A 62 0.56 -2.61 7.23
C LEU A 62 -0.21 -2.65 8.54
N ALA A 63 -0.57 -3.85 9.02
CA ALA A 63 -1.34 -4.02 10.25
C ALA A 63 -0.59 -3.53 11.50
N GLU A 64 0.71 -3.81 11.60
CA GLU A 64 1.54 -3.33 12.70
C GLU A 64 1.64 -1.80 12.72
N CYS A 65 1.84 -1.17 11.56
CA CYS A 65 1.94 0.29 11.47
C CYS A 65 0.60 0.97 11.78
N GLU A 66 -0.51 0.45 11.26
CA GLU A 66 -1.85 0.96 11.56
C GLU A 66 -2.16 0.91 13.05
N LYS A 67 -1.92 -0.24 13.68
CA LYS A 67 -2.11 -0.41 15.12
C LYS A 67 -1.17 0.50 15.92
N GLY A 68 0.10 0.57 15.51
CA GLY A 68 1.12 1.38 16.18
C GLY A 68 0.77 2.85 16.20
N VAL A 69 0.45 3.43 15.03
CA VAL A 69 0.08 4.84 14.92
C VAL A 69 -1.18 5.14 15.74
N LYS A 70 -2.23 4.32 15.64
CA LYS A 70 -3.47 4.49 16.43
C LYS A 70 -3.21 4.43 17.94
N SER A 71 -2.32 3.55 18.38
CA SER A 71 -1.94 3.44 19.79
C SER A 71 -1.16 4.67 20.26
N ALA A 72 -0.20 5.16 19.47
CA ALA A 72 0.60 6.33 19.80
C ALA A 72 -0.24 7.62 19.83
N VAL A 73 -1.22 7.78 18.94
CA VAL A 73 -2.15 8.92 18.95
C VAL A 73 -2.98 8.97 20.23
N ALA A 74 -3.32 7.81 20.81
CA ALA A 74 -4.09 7.74 22.05
C ALA A 74 -3.28 8.13 23.31
N LEU A 75 -1.95 8.27 23.20
CA LEU A 75 -1.11 8.77 24.29
C LEU A 75 -1.36 10.25 24.55
N THR A 76 -1.26 10.63 25.83
CA THR A 76 -1.42 12.01 26.30
C THR A 76 -0.13 12.54 26.92
N PRO A 77 0.27 13.80 26.65
CA PRO A 77 -0.46 14.81 25.89
C PRO A 77 -0.45 14.57 24.37
N ALA A 78 -1.39 15.20 23.66
CA ALA A 78 -1.47 15.12 22.20
C ALA A 78 -0.36 15.93 21.54
N LEU A 79 0.22 15.42 20.45
CA LEU A 79 1.26 16.10 19.67
C LEU A 79 0.66 16.65 18.37
N GLN A 80 -0.14 17.71 18.49
CA GLN A 80 -0.76 18.35 17.32
C GLN A 80 0.20 19.36 16.66
N PRO A 81 0.22 19.46 15.31
CA PRO A 81 -0.65 18.77 14.34
C PRO A 81 -0.12 17.39 13.90
N ILE A 82 1.00 16.92 14.44
CA ILE A 82 1.72 15.72 13.97
C ILE A 82 0.89 14.45 14.10
N ASP A 83 0.16 14.27 15.22
CA ASP A 83 -0.77 13.16 15.40
C ASP A 83 -1.77 13.06 14.23
N GLY A 84 -2.32 14.19 13.77
CA GLY A 84 -3.25 14.24 12.63
C GLY A 84 -2.60 13.89 11.29
N VAL A 85 -1.35 14.33 11.08
CA VAL A 85 -0.56 13.97 9.89
C VAL A 85 -0.22 12.48 9.89
N ALA A 86 0.15 11.92 11.04
CA ALA A 86 0.47 10.50 11.18
C ALA A 86 -0.75 9.61 10.88
N VAL A 87 -1.93 9.98 11.37
CA VAL A 87 -3.20 9.30 11.03
C VAL A 87 -3.47 9.36 9.53
N SER A 88 -3.40 10.56 8.95
CA SER A 88 -3.67 10.74 7.52
C SER A 88 -2.71 9.93 6.64
N TYR A 89 -1.43 9.88 7.03
CA TYR A 89 -0.42 9.07 6.34
C TYR A 89 -0.73 7.59 6.43
N ILE A 90 -0.99 7.06 7.64
CA ILE A 90 -1.16 5.61 7.80
C ILE A 90 -2.44 5.10 7.14
N ASP A 91 -3.52 5.88 7.18
CA ASP A 91 -4.78 5.53 6.50
C ASP A 91 -4.57 5.44 4.98
N ALA A 92 -3.87 6.43 4.40
CA ALA A 92 -3.53 6.42 2.97
C ALA A 92 -2.56 5.29 2.61
N ALA A 93 -1.54 5.04 3.43
CA ALA A 93 -0.54 4.01 3.19
C ALA A 93 -1.14 2.60 3.28
N VAL A 94 -2.04 2.34 4.23
CA VAL A 94 -2.76 1.06 4.36
C VAL A 94 -3.71 0.85 3.18
N ALA A 95 -4.49 1.87 2.80
CA ALA A 95 -5.38 1.79 1.66
C ALA A 95 -4.61 1.47 0.37
N LEU A 96 -3.54 2.21 0.10
CA LEU A 96 -2.68 1.98 -1.07
C LEU A 96 -2.01 0.60 -1.03
N GLY A 97 -1.50 0.18 0.13
CA GLY A 97 -0.85 -1.12 0.29
C GLY A 97 -1.78 -2.30 0.04
N ASN A 98 -3.04 -2.19 0.48
CA ASN A 98 -4.07 -3.19 0.19
C ASN A 98 -4.38 -3.27 -1.31
N THR A 99 -4.51 -2.12 -2.00
CA THR A 99 -4.68 -2.09 -3.46
C THR A 99 -3.49 -2.72 -4.19
N ILE A 100 -2.26 -2.42 -3.76
CA ILE A 100 -1.04 -3.02 -4.31
C ILE A 100 -1.08 -4.55 -4.14
N ASN A 101 -1.51 -5.06 -2.98
CA ASN A 101 -1.59 -6.49 -2.71
C ASN A 101 -2.66 -7.20 -3.54
N GLU A 102 -3.79 -6.54 -3.80
CA GLU A 102 -4.80 -7.05 -4.73
C GLU A 102 -4.24 -7.16 -6.17
N MET A 103 -3.49 -6.14 -6.60
CA MET A 103 -2.83 -6.16 -7.91
C MET A 103 -1.73 -7.22 -8.00
N ASP A 104 -0.90 -7.37 -6.97
CA ASP A 104 0.11 -8.43 -6.90
C ASP A 104 -0.54 -9.82 -7.01
N LYS A 105 -1.60 -10.08 -6.24
CA LYS A 105 -2.38 -11.33 -6.34
C LYS A 105 -2.93 -11.54 -7.76
N TYR A 106 -3.41 -10.48 -8.43
CA TYR A 106 -3.90 -10.56 -9.81
C TYR A 106 -2.82 -10.97 -10.81
N TYR A 107 -1.61 -10.41 -10.72
CA TYR A 107 -0.52 -10.73 -11.64
C TYR A 107 0.20 -12.05 -11.31
N THR A 108 0.40 -12.35 -10.03
CA THR A 108 1.10 -13.56 -9.56
C THR A 108 0.31 -14.83 -9.84
N GLN A 109 -1.02 -14.80 -9.75
CA GLN A 109 -1.87 -15.96 -10.09
C GLN A 109 -2.05 -16.17 -11.61
N GLU A 110 -1.38 -15.37 -12.45
CA GLU A 110 -1.60 -15.31 -13.90
C GLU A 110 -3.07 -15.10 -14.30
N ASN A 111 -3.89 -14.50 -13.42
CA ASN A 111 -5.32 -14.28 -13.68
C ASN A 111 -5.53 -13.41 -14.93
N TYR A 112 -4.56 -12.54 -15.25
CA TYR A 112 -4.53 -11.79 -16.51
C TYR A 112 -4.43 -12.70 -17.76
N LYS A 113 -3.71 -13.83 -17.68
CA LYS A 113 -3.60 -14.81 -18.79
C LYS A 113 -4.88 -15.63 -18.93
N THR A 114 -5.50 -16.03 -17.83
CA THR A 114 -6.79 -16.75 -17.86
C THR A 114 -7.97 -15.86 -18.25
N MET A 115 -7.96 -14.54 -17.97
CA MET A 115 -8.95 -13.60 -18.53
C MET A 115 -8.80 -13.44 -20.05
N ARG A 116 -7.57 -13.45 -20.57
CA ARG A 116 -7.30 -13.49 -22.01
C ARG A 116 -7.82 -14.80 -22.64
N LEU A 117 -7.70 -15.93 -21.93
CA LEU A 117 -8.31 -17.21 -22.32
C LEU A 117 -9.84 -17.24 -22.18
N ARG A 118 -10.43 -16.51 -21.20
CA ARG A 118 -11.89 -16.46 -20.98
C ARG A 118 -12.62 -15.58 -21.99
N LYS A 119 -11.98 -14.57 -22.59
CA LYS A 119 -12.52 -13.88 -23.79
C LYS A 119 -12.65 -14.81 -25.00
N GLY A 120 -11.97 -15.96 -25.00
CA GLY A 120 -12.17 -17.00 -26.02
C GLY A 120 -13.36 -17.94 -25.76
N LYS A 121 -14.01 -17.93 -24.58
CA LYS A 121 -15.06 -18.92 -24.26
C LYS A 121 -16.30 -18.44 -23.50
N ARG A 122 -16.37 -17.25 -22.91
CA ARG A 122 -17.59 -16.80 -22.17
C ARG A 122 -17.85 -15.28 -22.24
N CYS A 123 -17.90 -14.74 -23.46
CA CYS A 123 -18.76 -13.58 -23.76
C CYS A 123 -20.09 -14.04 -24.39
N THR A 124 -20.59 -15.20 -23.96
CA THR A 124 -21.99 -15.60 -24.10
C THR A 124 -22.49 -15.98 -22.71
N ARG A 125 -23.50 -15.25 -22.25
CA ARG A 125 -24.37 -15.45 -21.07
C ARG A 125 -24.19 -14.49 -19.88
N HIS A 126 -25.21 -13.63 -19.81
CA HIS A 126 -25.73 -12.76 -18.75
C HIS A 126 -25.13 -11.35 -18.74
N SER A 127 -25.77 -10.26 -19.20
CA SER A 127 -27.20 -9.93 -19.46
C SER A 127 -28.15 -10.23 -18.30
#